data_AF-A0A8B9N0W6-F1
#
_entry.id   AF-A0A8B9N0W6-F1
#
_cell.length_a   1.000
_cell.length_b   1.000
_cell.length_c   1.000
_cell.angle_alpha   90.00
_cell.angle_beta   90.00
_cell.angle_gamma   90.00
#
_symmetry.space_group_name_H-M   'P 1'
#
loop_
_entity.id
_entity.type
_entity.pdbx_description
1 polymer ?
#
loop_
_entity_poly.entity_id
_entity_poly.type
_entity_poly.pdbx_seq_one_letter_code
_entity_poly.pdbx_strand_id
1 'polypeptide(L)'
;WQLQDAIDTTPPNHICYLYTNSWAVAQGLVHWLQKWHADQWQIRTKDMWGGPYWERIWGLLQDRDFRVFHVDANTKEQSETHFGNSQADALAKIQSVKLEEQSNAALARCAHENAGHRGRYATIAWAKAQGVQLSVKDVQTCIAQCETCQLLKRHPYLDQPVGRIWQGTTGGEVWQIDYIGPLREHRQQRYISAEALGGWYVHWVGRPFN
;
A
#
# COMPACT_ATOMS: atom_id res chain seq x y z
N TRP A 1 20.99 9.94 3.17
CA TRP A 1 21.76 9.09 2.23
C TRP A 1 22.99 8.51 2.92
N GLN A 2 22.81 7.95 4.12
CA GLN A 2 23.89 7.54 5.01
C GLN A 2 24.70 6.33 4.51
N LEU A 3 24.18 5.56 3.55
CA LEU A 3 24.83 4.37 3.03
C LEU A 3 26.08 4.68 2.19
N GLN A 4 26.02 5.70 1.32
CA GLN A 4 27.19 6.10 0.53
C GLN A 4 28.31 6.59 1.44
N ASP A 5 27.99 7.52 2.34
CA ASP A 5 28.95 8.07 3.29
C ASP A 5 29.56 6.98 4.18
N ALA A 6 28.77 5.99 4.61
CA ALA A 6 29.25 4.83 5.36
C ALA A 6 30.20 3.95 4.55
N ILE A 7 29.93 3.73 3.26
CA ILE A 7 30.82 2.95 2.37
C ILE A 7 32.12 3.71 2.09
N ASP A 8 32.03 5.02 1.86
CA ASP A 8 33.19 5.86 1.57
C ASP A 8 34.12 6.00 2.77
N THR A 9 33.56 6.00 3.99
CA THR A 9 34.32 6.06 5.24
C THR A 9 34.85 4.69 5.69
N THR A 10 34.34 3.58 5.12
CA THR A 10 34.82 2.23 5.42
C THR A 10 36.02 1.89 4.53
N PRO A 11 37.18 1.50 5.09
CA PRO A 11 38.34 1.13 4.27
C PRO A 11 38.06 -0.07 3.34
N PRO A 12 38.74 -0.17 2.17
CA PRO A 12 38.49 -1.22 1.15
C PRO A 12 38.54 -2.67 1.66
N ASN A 13 39.34 -2.96 2.68
CA ASN A 13 39.53 -4.31 3.22
C ASN A 13 38.71 -4.59 4.50
N HIS A 14 37.65 -3.82 4.76
CA HIS A 14 36.79 -3.99 5.92
C HIS A 14 35.37 -4.37 5.50
N ILE A 15 34.79 -5.32 6.25
CA ILE A 15 33.41 -5.76 6.06
C ILE A 15 32.48 -4.63 6.50
N CYS A 16 31.57 -4.21 5.61
CA CYS A 16 30.49 -3.29 5.94
C CYS A 16 29.35 -4.05 6.62
N TYR A 17 28.95 -3.61 7.82
CA TYR A 17 27.83 -4.20 8.54
C TYR A 17 26.58 -3.34 8.31
N LEU A 18 25.58 -3.91 7.65
CA LEU A 18 24.30 -3.28 7.37
C LEU A 18 23.25 -3.78 8.34
N TYR A 19 22.69 -2.89 9.14
CA TYR A 19 21.59 -3.18 10.04
C TYR A 19 20.30 -2.58 9.49
N THR A 20 19.23 -3.35 9.43
CA THR A 20 17.92 -2.88 8.99
C THR A 20 16.81 -3.46 9.84
N ASN A 21 15.81 -2.65 10.17
CA ASN A 21 14.59 -3.13 10.82
C ASN A 21 13.51 -3.60 9.83
N SER A 22 13.72 -3.39 8.54
CA SER A 22 12.81 -3.83 7.49
C SER A 22 13.19 -5.23 7.01
N TRP A 23 12.32 -6.19 7.31
CA TRP A 23 12.47 -7.57 6.84
C TRP A 23 12.56 -7.64 5.31
N ALA A 24 11.74 -6.84 4.61
CA ALA A 24 11.75 -6.80 3.15
C ALA A 24 13.10 -6.30 2.59
N VAL A 25 13.74 -5.34 3.26
CA VAL A 25 15.06 -4.83 2.84
C VAL A 25 16.14 -5.87 3.09
N ALA A 26 16.14 -6.53 4.26
CA ALA A 26 17.07 -7.62 4.55
C ALA A 26 16.99 -8.75 3.51
N GLN A 27 15.76 -9.19 3.21
CA GLN A 27 15.51 -10.22 2.19
C GLN A 27 15.93 -9.77 0.79
N GLY A 28 15.65 -8.50 0.44
CA GLY A 28 16.08 -7.89 -0.81
C GLY A 28 17.59 -7.95 -0.99
N LEU A 29 18.35 -7.48 0.01
CA LEU A 29 19.81 -7.43 -0.04
C LEU A 29 20.46 -8.81 -0.09
N VAL A 30 19.95 -9.78 0.68
CA VAL A 30 20.59 -11.09 0.83
C VAL A 30 20.20 -12.06 -0.28
N HIS A 31 18.92 -12.09 -0.68
CA HIS A 31 18.39 -13.18 -1.51
C HIS A 31 17.93 -12.74 -2.89
N TRP A 32 17.49 -11.49 -3.05
CA TRP A 32 16.79 -11.10 -4.27
C TRP A 32 17.60 -10.16 -5.16
N LEU A 33 18.57 -9.42 -4.62
CA LEU A 33 19.31 -8.39 -5.34
C LEU A 33 19.97 -8.90 -6.63
N GLN A 34 20.61 -10.06 -6.58
CA GLN A 34 21.24 -10.69 -7.75
C GLN A 34 20.20 -11.07 -8.82
N LYS A 35 19.07 -11.65 -8.39
CA LYS A 35 17.97 -12.01 -9.29
C LYS A 35 17.34 -10.77 -9.91
N TRP A 36 17.12 -9.74 -9.13
CA TRP A 36 16.55 -8.48 -9.57
C TRP A 36 17.44 -7.76 -10.59
N HIS A 37 18.76 -7.76 -10.38
CA HIS A 37 19.71 -7.26 -11.37
C HIS A 37 19.63 -8.08 -12.68
N ALA A 38 19.60 -9.42 -12.58
CA ALA A 38 19.48 -10.28 -13.76
C ALA A 38 18.17 -10.05 -14.52
N ASP A 39 17.07 -9.82 -13.80
CA ASP A 39 15.75 -9.54 -14.35
C ASP A 39 15.56 -8.04 -14.71
N GLN A 40 16.65 -7.27 -14.85
CA GLN A 40 16.63 -5.85 -15.24
C GLN A 40 15.72 -4.98 -14.36
N TRP A 41 15.73 -5.24 -13.06
CA TRP A 41 14.91 -4.56 -12.06
C TRP A 41 13.40 -4.71 -12.28
N GLN A 42 12.99 -5.81 -12.93
CA GLN A 42 11.58 -6.16 -13.15
C GLN A 42 11.17 -7.40 -12.36
N ILE A 43 9.89 -7.45 -12.00
CA ILE A 43 9.24 -8.65 -11.48
C ILE A 43 8.24 -9.12 -12.53
N ARG A 44 8.55 -10.25 -13.19
CA ARG A 44 7.86 -10.77 -14.38
C ARG A 44 7.94 -9.79 -15.56
N THR A 45 6.96 -8.91 -15.70
CA THR A 45 6.87 -7.93 -16.81
C THR A 45 6.62 -6.52 -16.30
N LYS A 46 6.71 -6.30 -14.99
CA LYS A 46 6.46 -5.01 -14.34
C LYS A 46 7.75 -4.48 -13.74
N ASP A 47 7.95 -3.18 -13.88
CA ASP A 47 9.04 -2.48 -13.20
C ASP A 47 8.86 -2.58 -11.70
N MET A 48 9.96 -2.82 -11.01
CA MET A 48 9.98 -2.89 -9.56
C MET A 48 9.82 -1.52 -8.94
N TRP A 49 9.02 -1.46 -7.87
CA TRP A 49 8.93 -0.25 -7.07
C TRP A 49 10.30 0.09 -6.46
N GLY A 50 10.77 1.30 -6.71
CA GLY A 50 12.08 1.75 -6.26
C GLY A 50 13.26 1.09 -6.99
N GLY A 51 13.06 0.52 -8.18
CA GLY A 51 14.12 -0.10 -9.01
C GLY A 51 15.43 0.73 -9.08
N PRO A 52 15.37 2.05 -9.39
CA PRO A 52 16.57 2.89 -9.42
C PRO A 52 17.36 2.94 -8.09
N TYR A 53 16.69 2.77 -6.95
CA TYR A 53 17.37 2.73 -5.64
C TYR A 53 18.07 1.38 -5.44
N TRP A 54 17.42 0.28 -5.81
CA TRP A 54 18.02 -1.06 -5.74
C TRP A 54 19.20 -1.22 -6.69
N GLU A 55 19.10 -0.65 -7.89
CA GLU A 55 20.20 -0.61 -8.85
C GLU A 55 21.42 0.12 -8.31
N ARG A 56 21.19 1.29 -7.70
CA ARG A 56 22.26 2.04 -7.06
C ARG A 56 22.88 1.26 -5.90
N ILE A 57 22.07 0.65 -5.04
CA ILE A 57 22.56 -0.18 -3.93
C ILE A 57 23.41 -1.33 -4.46
N TRP A 58 22.96 -2.01 -5.51
CA TRP A 58 23.73 -3.07 -6.16
C TRP A 58 25.09 -2.58 -6.62
N GLY A 59 25.14 -1.45 -7.34
CA GLY A 59 26.41 -0.86 -7.78
C GLY A 59 27.37 -0.55 -6.63
N LEU A 60 26.86 -0.07 -5.49
CA LEU A 60 27.68 0.25 -4.32
C LEU A 60 28.23 -0.98 -3.59
N LEU A 61 27.52 -2.10 -3.67
CA LEU A 61 27.89 -3.32 -2.96
C LEU A 61 28.78 -4.25 -3.80
N GLN A 62 29.02 -3.98 -5.09
CA GLN A 62 29.85 -4.86 -5.93
C GLN A 62 31.31 -4.93 -5.47
N ASP A 63 31.85 -3.83 -4.97
CA ASP A 63 33.28 -3.71 -4.62
C ASP A 63 33.54 -3.86 -3.11
N ARG A 64 32.55 -4.35 -2.35
CA ARG A 64 32.60 -4.37 -0.88
C ARG A 64 32.10 -5.68 -0.32
N ASP A 65 32.83 -6.22 0.66
CA ASP A 65 32.30 -7.28 1.52
C ASP A 65 31.28 -6.67 2.48
N PHE A 66 30.08 -7.24 2.54
CA PHE A 66 29.06 -6.80 3.47
C PHE A 66 28.37 -7.96 4.20
N ARG A 67 27.86 -7.65 5.39
CA ARG A 67 26.99 -8.53 6.16
C ARG A 67 25.73 -7.79 6.54
N VAL A 68 24.59 -8.40 6.25
CA VAL A 68 23.28 -7.83 6.55
C VAL A 68 22.71 -8.48 7.79
N PHE A 69 22.25 -7.67 8.73
CA PHE A 69 21.58 -8.07 9.95
C PHE A 69 20.21 -7.41 10.01
N HIS A 70 19.18 -8.23 10.20
CA HIS A 70 17.86 -7.72 10.54
C HIS A 70 17.78 -7.47 12.05
N VAL A 71 17.23 -6.33 12.45
CA VAL A 71 17.03 -5.93 13.85
C VAL A 71 15.54 -5.70 14.07
N ASP A 72 14.94 -6.40 15.04
CA ASP A 72 13.51 -6.20 15.32
C ASP A 72 13.22 -4.76 15.80
N ALA A 73 12.29 -4.10 15.12
CA ALA A 73 11.90 -2.71 15.42
C ALA A 73 11.23 -2.53 16.79
N ASN A 74 10.67 -3.61 17.36
CA ASN A 74 9.78 -3.57 18.53
C ASN A 74 10.28 -4.46 19.68
N THR A 75 11.59 -4.61 19.85
CA THR A 75 12.13 -5.30 21.03
C THR A 75 12.25 -4.35 22.22
N LYS A 76 12.11 -4.90 23.44
CA LYS A 76 12.36 -4.17 24.70
C LYS A 76 13.82 -4.23 25.13
N GLU A 77 14.66 -4.96 24.40
CA GLU A 77 16.06 -5.17 24.73
C GLU A 77 16.93 -3.97 24.32
N GLN A 78 17.74 -3.48 25.26
CA GLN A 78 18.63 -2.34 25.06
C GLN A 78 20.03 -2.80 24.60
N SER A 79 20.11 -3.51 23.47
CA SER A 79 21.40 -3.86 22.86
C SER A 79 22.01 -2.68 22.10
N GLU A 80 23.34 -2.69 21.87
CA GLU A 80 24.01 -1.66 21.06
C GLU A 80 23.42 -1.55 19.65
N THR A 81 23.04 -2.68 19.05
CA THR A 81 22.36 -2.74 17.75
C THR A 81 20.97 -2.09 17.79
N HIS A 82 20.25 -2.21 18.92
CA HIS A 82 18.97 -1.54 19.11
C HIS A 82 19.13 -0.02 19.31
N PHE A 83 20.20 0.41 19.99
CA PHE A 83 20.53 1.84 20.10
C PHE A 83 20.84 2.45 18.73
N GLY A 84 21.61 1.76 17.89
CA GLY A 84 21.86 2.15 16.50
C GLY A 84 20.57 2.23 15.69
N ASN A 85 19.69 1.23 15.77
CA ASN A 85 18.41 1.24 15.08
C ASN A 85 17.49 2.38 15.56
N SER A 86 17.43 2.64 16.87
CA SER A 86 16.61 3.73 17.43
C SER A 86 17.09 5.10 16.95
N GLN A 87 18.41 5.29 16.82
CA GLN A 87 18.98 6.50 16.22
C GLN A 87 18.66 6.60 14.73
N ALA A 88 18.79 5.51 13.97
CA ALA A 88 18.43 5.46 12.57
C ALA A 88 16.94 5.80 12.35
N ASP A 89 16.04 5.23 13.16
CA ASP A 89 14.61 5.53 13.15
C ASP A 89 14.34 7.01 13.51
N ALA A 90 15.04 7.57 14.49
CA ALA A 90 14.93 8.98 14.84
C ALA A 90 15.36 9.92 13.69
N LEU A 91 16.40 9.53 12.94
CA LEU A 91 16.90 10.28 11.78
C LEU A 91 16.04 10.06 10.52
N ALA A 92 15.42 8.89 10.39
CA ALA A 92 14.54 8.53 9.28
C ALA A 92 13.10 9.04 9.46
N LYS A 93 12.73 9.48 10.68
CA LYS A 93 11.48 10.21 10.89
C LYS A 93 11.48 11.43 9.98
N ILE A 94 10.69 11.33 8.92
CA ILE A 94 10.28 12.46 8.10
C ILE A 94 9.71 13.47 9.08
N GLN A 95 10.39 14.61 9.25
CA GLN A 95 9.78 15.72 9.94
C GLN A 95 8.49 16.01 9.19
N SER A 96 7.36 15.87 9.87
CA SER A 96 6.13 16.47 9.42
C SER A 96 6.44 17.95 9.31
N VAL A 97 6.75 18.40 8.08
CA VAL A 97 6.83 19.81 7.79
C VAL A 97 5.50 20.35 8.30
N LYS A 98 5.55 21.30 9.23
CA LYS A 98 4.37 22.14 9.49
C LYS A 98 4.09 22.78 8.15
N LEU A 99 3.16 22.18 7.41
CA LEU A 99 2.55 22.82 6.27
C LEU A 99 2.13 24.19 6.78
N GLU A 100 2.77 25.22 6.24
CA GLU A 100 2.35 26.61 6.40
C GLU A 100 0.84 26.62 6.32
N GLU A 101 0.18 27.20 7.34
CA GLU A 101 -1.27 27.14 7.60
C GLU A 101 -2.06 26.80 6.34
N GLN A 102 -2.27 25.51 6.09
CA GLN A 102 -3.13 25.11 4.98
C GLN A 102 -4.48 25.69 5.32
N SER A 103 -4.98 26.56 4.44
CA SER A 103 -6.29 27.17 4.63
C SER A 103 -7.30 26.08 5.00
N ASN A 104 -8.24 26.39 5.91
CA ASN A 104 -9.27 25.44 6.32
C ASN A 104 -10.02 24.82 5.12
N ALA A 105 -10.08 25.52 3.98
CA ALA A 105 -10.61 25.01 2.72
C ALA A 105 -9.78 23.86 2.14
N ALA A 106 -8.45 23.97 2.11
CA ALA A 106 -7.57 22.90 1.63
C ALA A 106 -7.62 21.67 2.54
N LEU A 107 -7.64 21.88 3.87
CA LEU A 107 -7.79 20.81 4.85
C LEU A 107 -9.17 20.15 4.76
N ALA A 108 -10.23 20.94 4.55
CA ALA A 108 -11.58 20.40 4.34
C ALA A 108 -11.69 19.55 3.09
N ARG A 109 -11.05 19.96 1.98
CA ARG A 109 -10.99 19.16 0.75
C ARG A 109 -10.27 17.84 0.95
N CYS A 110 -9.07 17.89 1.55
CA CYS A 110 -8.30 16.68 1.85
C CYS A 110 -9.09 15.72 2.75
N ALA A 111 -9.69 16.22 3.84
CA ALA A 111 -10.51 15.40 4.73
C ALA A 111 -11.75 14.83 4.02
N HIS A 112 -12.34 15.58 3.10
CA HIS A 112 -13.52 15.16 2.35
C HIS A 112 -13.22 14.01 1.38
N GLU A 113 -12.11 14.11 0.64
CA GLU A 113 -11.62 13.09 -0.29
C GLU A 113 -11.23 11.80 0.47
N ASN A 114 -10.46 11.92 1.55
CA ASN A 114 -10.03 10.76 2.35
C ASN A 114 -11.17 10.09 3.13
N ALA A 115 -12.23 10.84 3.48
CA ALA A 115 -13.45 10.27 4.04
C ALA A 115 -14.33 9.57 2.98
N GLY A 116 -13.91 9.53 1.72
CA GLY A 116 -14.59 8.85 0.62
C GLY A 116 -15.90 9.52 0.22
N HIS A 117 -15.97 10.85 0.26
CA HIS A 117 -17.15 11.63 -0.12
C HIS A 117 -18.44 11.30 0.64
N ARG A 118 -18.35 10.67 1.83
CA ARG A 118 -19.48 10.22 2.67
C ARG A 118 -20.24 11.34 3.39
N GLY A 119 -20.05 12.58 2.94
CA GLY A 119 -20.71 13.76 3.49
C GLY A 119 -20.13 14.28 4.80
N ARG A 120 -20.82 15.27 5.36
CA ARG A 120 -20.33 16.18 6.41
C ARG A 120 -19.76 15.47 7.64
N TYR A 121 -20.51 14.52 8.19
CA TYR A 121 -20.12 13.87 9.45
C TYR A 121 -18.88 12.99 9.29
N ALA A 122 -18.78 12.27 8.18
CA ALA A 122 -17.61 11.45 7.88
C ALA A 122 -16.35 12.31 7.68
N THR A 123 -16.49 13.44 6.97
CA THR A 123 -15.40 14.40 6.78
C THR A 123 -14.92 15.00 8.11
N ILE A 124 -15.82 15.42 8.99
CA ILE A 124 -15.47 15.95 10.32
C ILE A 124 -14.82 14.87 11.19
N ALA A 125 -15.36 13.65 11.20
CA ALA A 125 -14.82 12.54 11.97
C ALA A 125 -13.40 12.17 11.52
N TRP A 126 -13.16 12.14 10.20
CA TRP A 126 -11.83 11.88 9.65
C TRP A 126 -10.84 12.98 10.03
N ALA A 127 -11.20 14.26 9.87
CA ALA A 127 -10.34 15.37 10.24
C ALA A 127 -9.97 15.34 11.73
N LYS A 128 -10.95 15.07 12.60
CA LYS A 128 -10.74 14.93 14.05
C LYS A 128 -9.78 13.78 14.37
N ALA A 129 -9.86 12.66 13.66
CA ALA A 129 -8.93 11.54 13.83
C ALA A 129 -7.47 11.90 13.46
N GLN A 130 -7.29 12.89 12.58
CA GLN A 130 -5.97 13.43 12.20
C GLN A 130 -5.56 14.65 13.04
N GLY A 131 -6.30 15.00 14.10
CA GLY A 131 -6.00 16.15 14.95
C GLY A 131 -6.35 17.52 14.34
N VAL A 132 -7.06 17.55 13.21
CA VAL A 132 -7.48 18.77 12.52
C VAL A 132 -8.91 19.12 12.91
N GLN A 133 -9.14 20.35 13.41
CA GLN A 133 -10.49 20.85 13.63
C GLN A 133 -10.97 21.66 12.43
N LEU A 134 -12.01 21.16 11.76
CA LEU A 134 -12.66 21.85 10.65
C LEU A 134 -14.00 22.42 11.09
N SER A 135 -14.30 23.64 10.65
CA SER A 135 -15.62 24.22 10.88
C SER A 135 -16.67 23.49 10.03
N VAL A 136 -17.90 23.42 10.54
CA VAL A 136 -19.05 22.89 9.82
C VAL A 136 -19.25 23.61 8.48
N LYS A 137 -19.01 24.93 8.47
CA LYS A 137 -19.18 25.79 7.29
C LYS A 137 -18.16 25.47 6.19
N ASP A 138 -16.91 25.23 6.55
CA ASP A 138 -15.85 24.92 5.58
C ASP A 138 -16.10 23.55 4.95
N VAL A 139 -16.52 22.56 5.75
CA VAL A 139 -16.89 21.24 5.26
C VAL A 139 -18.12 21.30 4.35
N GLN A 140 -19.15 22.06 4.70
CA GLN A 140 -20.33 22.25 3.85
C GLN A 140 -19.98 22.93 2.53
N THR A 141 -19.15 23.97 2.57
CA THR A 141 -18.68 24.68 1.37
C THR A 141 -17.88 23.74 0.47
N CYS A 142 -16.96 22.96 1.04
CA CYS A 142 -16.20 21.95 0.32
C CYS A 142 -17.09 20.92 -0.37
N ILE A 143 -18.10 20.37 0.34
CA ILE A 143 -19.02 19.37 -0.22
C ILE A 143 -19.85 19.99 -1.35
N ALA A 144 -20.34 21.21 -1.15
CA ALA A 144 -21.14 21.92 -2.16
C ALA A 144 -20.35 22.19 -3.44
N GLN A 145 -19.04 22.42 -3.34
CA GLN A 145 -18.14 22.67 -4.46
C GLN A 145 -17.51 21.39 -5.05
N CYS A 146 -17.73 20.21 -4.44
CA CYS A 146 -17.15 18.96 -4.89
C CYS A 146 -17.87 18.43 -6.14
N GLU A 147 -17.17 18.40 -7.27
CA GLU A 147 -17.69 17.90 -8.55
C GLU A 147 -18.19 16.45 -8.45
N THR A 148 -17.45 15.57 -7.79
CA THR A 148 -17.86 14.17 -7.54
C THR A 148 -19.19 14.10 -6.80
N CYS A 149 -19.37 14.88 -5.72
CA CYS A 149 -20.63 14.92 -4.99
C CYS A 149 -21.76 15.54 -5.82
N GLN A 150 -21.47 16.54 -6.65
CA GLN A 150 -22.47 17.12 -7.57
C GLN A 150 -22.91 16.12 -8.63
N LEU A 151 -21.99 15.33 -9.19
CA LEU A 151 -22.29 14.27 -10.14
C LEU A 151 -23.14 13.17 -9.51
N LEU A 152 -22.77 12.70 -8.31
CA LEU A 152 -23.56 11.72 -7.54
C LEU A 152 -24.96 12.23 -7.17
N LYS A 153 -25.13 13.54 -6.98
CA LYS A 153 -26.44 14.15 -6.71
C LYS A 153 -27.30 14.27 -7.98
N ARG A 154 -26.69 14.51 -9.15
CA ARG A 154 -27.39 14.62 -10.45
C ARG A 154 -27.81 13.28 -11.00
N HIS A 155 -26.99 12.26 -10.77
CA HIS A 155 -27.30 10.88 -11.04
C HIS A 155 -27.41 10.17 -9.70
N PRO A 156 -28.52 10.37 -8.94
CA PRO A 156 -28.79 9.48 -7.83
C PRO A 156 -28.72 8.09 -8.44
N TYR A 157 -27.78 7.28 -7.97
CA TYR A 157 -27.67 5.88 -8.35
C TYR A 157 -29.11 5.35 -8.35
N LEU A 158 -29.61 4.87 -9.51
CA LEU A 158 -30.91 4.19 -9.58
C LEU A 158 -30.96 3.30 -8.35
N ASP A 159 -31.96 3.49 -7.50
CA ASP A 159 -32.12 2.75 -6.24
C ASP A 159 -31.67 1.32 -6.49
N GLN A 160 -30.44 0.98 -6.11
CA GLN A 160 -30.09 -0.40 -5.98
C GLN A 160 -31.06 -0.85 -4.90
N PRO A 161 -31.94 -1.83 -5.16
CA PRO A 161 -32.68 -2.39 -4.06
C PRO A 161 -31.61 -2.81 -3.06
N VAL A 162 -31.60 -2.16 -1.89
CA VAL A 162 -30.75 -2.55 -0.77
C VAL A 162 -31.37 -3.84 -0.23
N GLY A 163 -31.34 -4.87 -1.07
CA GLY A 163 -31.66 -6.23 -0.70
C GLY A 163 -30.54 -6.68 0.20
N ARG A 164 -30.91 -7.22 1.36
CA ARG A 164 -29.97 -8.05 2.11
C ARG A 164 -29.66 -9.26 1.21
N ILE A 165 -28.38 -9.46 0.89
CA ILE A 165 -27.93 -10.78 0.42
C ILE A 165 -28.22 -11.73 1.58
N TRP A 166 -29.19 -12.63 1.40
CA TRP A 166 -29.54 -13.60 2.43
C TRP A 166 -28.33 -14.49 2.67
N GLN A 167 -27.86 -14.54 3.92
CA GLN A 167 -26.92 -15.57 4.33
C GLN A 167 -27.73 -16.84 4.57
N GLY A 168 -27.49 -17.88 3.77
CA GLY A 168 -27.99 -19.21 4.08
C GLY A 168 -27.47 -19.64 5.45
N THR A 169 -28.32 -20.24 6.26
CA THR A 169 -27.96 -20.80 7.56
C THR A 169 -27.31 -22.17 7.44
N THR A 170 -27.47 -22.85 6.29
CA THR A 170 -26.81 -24.11 5.97
C THR A 170 -26.12 -24.07 4.60
N GLY A 171 -25.16 -24.97 4.39
CA GLY A 171 -24.44 -25.08 3.13
C GLY A 171 -25.38 -25.47 1.99
N GLY A 172 -25.43 -24.64 0.95
CA GLY A 172 -26.21 -24.89 -0.26
C GLY A 172 -27.60 -24.26 -0.31
N GLU A 173 -27.95 -23.36 0.60
CA GLU A 173 -29.25 -22.65 0.59
C GLU A 173 -29.26 -21.41 -0.31
N VAL A 174 -28.17 -20.65 -0.32
CA VAL A 174 -28.04 -19.42 -1.11
C VAL A 174 -26.72 -19.45 -1.87
N TRP A 175 -26.81 -19.25 -3.18
CA TRP A 175 -25.67 -19.29 -4.09
C TRP A 175 -25.62 -17.97 -4.83
N GLN A 176 -24.46 -17.29 -4.78
CA GLN A 176 -24.16 -16.21 -5.72
C GLN A 176 -23.14 -16.73 -6.72
N ILE A 177 -23.52 -16.70 -7.99
CA ILE A 177 -22.69 -17.13 -9.11
C ILE A 177 -22.48 -15.92 -10.02
N ASP A 178 -21.22 -15.53 -10.20
CA ASP A 178 -20.81 -14.48 -11.12
C ASP A 178 -19.85 -15.02 -12.18
N TYR A 179 -19.92 -14.46 -13.39
CA TYR A 179 -19.01 -14.79 -14.49
C TYR A 179 -18.04 -13.64 -14.74
N ILE A 180 -16.75 -13.95 -14.80
CA ILE A 180 -15.70 -12.99 -15.15
C ILE A 180 -15.16 -13.36 -16.54
N GLY A 181 -15.36 -12.49 -17.52
CA GLY A 181 -14.81 -12.63 -18.86
C GLY A 181 -15.33 -11.60 -19.88
N PRO A 182 -14.93 -11.74 -21.16
CA PRO A 182 -14.04 -12.79 -21.68
C PRO A 182 -12.58 -12.53 -21.33
N LEU A 183 -11.92 -13.56 -20.78
CA LEU A 183 -10.48 -13.60 -20.58
C LEU A 183 -9.79 -14.17 -21.83
N ARG A 184 -8.45 -14.01 -21.90
CA ARG A 184 -7.65 -14.65 -22.95
C ARG A 184 -7.88 -16.15 -22.93
N GLU A 185 -8.08 -16.73 -24.11
CA GLU A 185 -8.39 -18.15 -24.24
C GLU A 185 -7.22 -19.02 -23.77
N HIS A 186 -7.52 -19.96 -22.87
CA HIS A 186 -6.58 -20.98 -22.44
C HIS A 186 -7.34 -22.31 -22.33
N ARG A 187 -6.89 -23.34 -23.05
CA ARG A 187 -7.54 -24.67 -23.10
C ARG A 187 -9.05 -24.62 -23.45
N GLN A 188 -9.45 -23.80 -24.43
CA GLN A 188 -10.84 -23.60 -24.86
C GLN A 188 -11.77 -23.01 -23.78
N GLN A 189 -11.21 -22.32 -22.78
CA GLN A 189 -11.97 -21.64 -21.73
C GLN A 189 -11.71 -20.14 -21.78
N ARG A 190 -12.76 -19.34 -21.58
CA ARG A 190 -12.73 -17.86 -21.65
C ARG A 190 -13.42 -17.16 -20.48
N TYR A 191 -14.09 -17.92 -19.62
CA TYR A 191 -14.84 -17.38 -18.50
C TYR A 191 -14.49 -18.17 -17.24
N ILE A 192 -14.37 -17.44 -16.13
CA ILE A 192 -14.27 -18.02 -14.80
C ILE A 192 -15.60 -17.77 -14.12
N SER A 193 -16.23 -18.84 -13.64
CA SER A 193 -17.37 -18.74 -12.74
C SER A 193 -16.84 -18.72 -11.31
N ALA A 194 -17.20 -17.70 -10.55
CA ALA A 194 -16.92 -17.63 -9.13
C ALA A 194 -18.21 -17.88 -8.36
N GLU A 195 -18.16 -18.83 -7.43
CA GLU A 195 -19.25 -19.15 -6.52
C GLU A 195 -18.81 -18.81 -5.09
N ALA A 196 -19.65 -18.09 -4.36
CA ALA A 196 -19.40 -17.73 -2.96
C ALA A 196 -20.36 -18.48 -2.02
N LEU A 197 -19.83 -19.40 -1.22
CA LEU A 197 -20.54 -20.13 -0.17
C LEU A 197 -20.10 -19.60 1.20
N GLY A 198 -20.84 -18.68 1.80
CA GLY A 198 -20.63 -18.28 3.21
C GLY A 198 -19.18 -17.90 3.58
N GLY A 199 -18.38 -17.40 2.62
CA GLY A 199 -16.95 -17.08 2.81
C GLY A 199 -15.94 -18.00 2.09
N TRP A 200 -16.39 -19.08 1.45
CA TRP A 200 -15.55 -19.96 0.62
C TRP A 200 -15.79 -19.68 -0.87
N TYR A 201 -14.70 -19.64 -1.65
CA TYR A 201 -14.76 -19.48 -3.10
C TYR A 201 -14.47 -20.80 -3.81
N VAL A 202 -15.36 -21.22 -4.70
CA VAL A 202 -15.09 -22.31 -5.64
C VAL A 202 -14.95 -21.70 -7.03
N HIS A 203 -13.84 -22.01 -7.70
CA HIS A 203 -13.57 -21.57 -9.05
C HIS A 203 -13.86 -22.71 -10.04
N TRP A 204 -14.80 -22.47 -10.94
CA TRP A 204 -15.03 -23.34 -12.08
C TRP A 204 -14.55 -22.64 -13.36
N VAL A 205 -13.77 -23.36 -14.15
CA VAL A 205 -13.31 -22.86 -15.45
C VAL A 205 -14.19 -23.48 -16.53
N GLY A 206 -14.98 -22.63 -17.20
CA GLY A 206 -16.01 -23.05 -18.16
C GLY A 206 -15.57 -22.89 -19.61
N ARG A 207 -16.02 -23.83 -20.47
CA ARG A 207 -15.97 -23.65 -21.93
C ARG A 207 -17.04 -22.63 -22.35
N PRO A 208 -16.92 -21.97 -23.52
CA PRO A 208 -18.01 -21.16 -24.04
C PRO A 208 -19.29 -22.01 -24.16
N PHE A 209 -20.42 -21.43 -23.74
CA PHE A 209 -21.73 -21.99 -24.05
C PHE A 209 -21.91 -21.93 -25.58
N ASN A 210 -22.20 -23.07 -26.19
CA ASN A 210 -22.69 -23.13 -27.58
C ASN A 210 -24.15 -22.68 -27.62
#